data_AF-A0A4Y2KXA0-F1
#
_entry.id   AF-A0A4Y2KXA0-F1
#
_cell.length_a   1.000
_cell.length_b   1.000
_cell.length_c   1.000
_cell.angle_alpha   90.00
_cell.angle_beta   90.00
_cell.angle_gamma   90.00
#
_symmetry.space_group_name_H-M   'P 1'
#
loop_
_entity.id
_entity.type
_entity.pdbx_description
1 polymer ?
#
loop_
_entity_poly.entity_id
_entity_poly.type
_entity_poly.pdbx_seq_one_letter_code
_entity_poly.pdbx_strand_id
1 'polypeptide(L)'
;MRYTRKVIFFCAAVALIICASHIGSTWWEFSKIKHEEPVTMDPWVRKHWNHVKILTDSLKYMQSTKTILFWTKFFGEPNFVPSYSSLGCPKSPKCIVTFDRKYLNRSDALVFHLRDINLNDMPTLRTPRQVWILLHHEAPP
;
A
#
# COMPACT_ATOMS: atom_id res chain seq x y z
N MET A 1 -12.56 -49.00 -54.50
CA MET A 1 -12.50 -47.84 -53.58
C MET A 1 -13.64 -47.82 -52.53
N ARG A 2 -13.94 -48.95 -51.86
CA ARG A 2 -14.95 -49.00 -50.76
C ARG A 2 -14.34 -49.23 -49.37
N TYR A 3 -13.08 -49.68 -49.32
CA TYR A 3 -12.37 -50.01 -48.08
C TYR A 3 -11.80 -48.76 -47.38
N THR A 4 -11.23 -47.84 -48.16
CA THR A 4 -10.67 -46.56 -47.67
C THR A 4 -11.72 -45.67 -47.01
N ARG A 5 -12.95 -45.65 -47.53
CA ARG A 5 -14.05 -44.85 -46.97
C ARG A 5 -14.48 -45.35 -45.58
N LYS A 6 -14.53 -46.68 -45.36
CA LYS A 6 -14.87 -47.27 -44.05
C LYS A 6 -13.79 -46.99 -43.00
N VAL A 7 -12.51 -47.04 -43.38
CA VAL A 7 -11.39 -46.72 -42.49
C VAL A 7 -11.42 -45.25 -42.08
N ILE A 8 -11.69 -44.34 -43.01
CA ILE A 8 -11.81 -42.89 -42.72
C ILE A 8 -12.98 -42.61 -41.76
N PHE A 9 -14.14 -43.24 -41.97
CA PHE A 9 -15.27 -43.10 -41.05
C PHE A 9 -14.97 -43.64 -39.65
N PHE A 10 -14.23 -44.75 -39.56
CA PHE A 10 -13.83 -45.32 -38.27
C PHE A 10 -12.85 -44.41 -37.52
N CYS A 11 -11.85 -43.86 -38.22
CA CYS A 11 -10.90 -42.90 -37.64
C CYS A 11 -11.60 -41.60 -37.18
N ALA A 12 -12.56 -41.08 -37.97
CA ALA A 12 -13.33 -39.90 -37.60
C ALA A 12 -14.20 -40.14 -36.34
N ALA A 13 -14.82 -41.31 -36.23
CA ALA A 13 -15.61 -41.69 -35.05
C ALA A 13 -14.74 -41.81 -33.80
N VAL A 14 -13.56 -42.43 -33.89
CA VAL A 14 -12.61 -42.54 -32.77
C VAL A 14 -12.09 -41.16 -32.34
N ALA A 15 -11.79 -40.27 -33.29
CA ALA A 15 -11.36 -38.90 -32.98
C ALA A 15 -12.44 -38.10 -32.25
N LEU A 16 -13.72 -38.23 -32.63
CA LEU A 16 -14.83 -37.56 -31.95
C LEU A 16 -15.02 -38.06 -30.51
N ILE A 17 -14.85 -39.36 -30.26
CA ILE A 17 -14.94 -39.94 -28.92
C ILE A 17 -13.82 -39.41 -28.01
N ILE A 18 -12.60 -39.32 -28.55
CA ILE A 18 -11.44 -38.76 -27.83
C ILE A 18 -11.63 -37.26 -27.55
N CYS A 19 -12.12 -36.48 -28.52
CA CYS A 19 -12.44 -35.07 -28.30
C CYS A 19 -13.52 -34.89 -27.23
N ALA A 20 -14.59 -35.69 -27.25
CA ALA A 20 -15.66 -35.62 -26.26
C ALA A 20 -15.18 -35.94 -24.83
N SER A 21 -14.25 -36.89 -24.66
CA SER A 21 -13.69 -37.24 -23.35
C SER A 21 -12.73 -36.17 -22.80
N HIS A 22 -11.97 -35.49 -23.67
CA HIS A 22 -11.14 -34.33 -23.27
C HIS A 22 -11.99 -33.08 -22.93
N ILE A 23 -13.09 -32.85 -23.65
CA ILE A 23 -14.00 -31.74 -23.36
C ILE A 23 -14.75 -32.00 -22.05
N GLY A 24 -15.21 -33.23 -21.81
CA GLY A 24 -15.90 -33.59 -20.57
C GLY A 24 -15.01 -33.48 -19.32
N SER A 25 -13.74 -33.90 -19.42
CA SER A 25 -12.79 -33.79 -18.29
C SER A 25 -12.38 -32.36 -17.97
N THR A 26 -12.22 -31.50 -19.00
CA THR A 26 -11.96 -30.07 -18.81
C THR A 26 -13.17 -29.31 -18.26
N TRP A 27 -14.39 -29.65 -18.69
CA TRP A 27 -15.63 -29.10 -18.12
C TRP A 27 -15.84 -29.49 -16.65
N TRP A 28 -15.54 -30.75 -16.30
CA TRP A 28 -15.62 -31.22 -14.92
C TRP A 28 -14.64 -30.48 -14.00
N GLU A 29 -13.39 -30.28 -14.43
CA GLU A 29 -12.41 -29.51 -13.66
C GLU A 29 -12.74 -28.01 -13.57
N PHE A 30 -13.34 -27.42 -14.62
CA PHE A 30 -13.80 -26.03 -14.57
C PHE A 30 -14.98 -25.85 -13.60
N SER A 31 -15.87 -26.85 -13.49
CA SER A 31 -16.99 -26.83 -12.54
C SER A 31 -16.56 -26.94 -11.06
N LYS A 32 -15.33 -27.41 -10.79
CA LYS A 32 -14.73 -27.42 -9.45
C LYS A 32 -14.09 -26.09 -9.05
N ILE A 33 -14.02 -25.10 -9.95
CA ILE A 33 -13.62 -23.74 -9.58
C ILE A 33 -14.72 -23.18 -8.69
N LYS A 34 -14.51 -23.40 -7.39
CA LYS A 34 -15.34 -23.02 -6.26
C LYS A 34 -15.80 -21.59 -6.45
N HIS A 35 -17.11 -21.40 -6.61
CA HIS A 35 -17.72 -20.12 -6.33
C HIS A 35 -17.29 -19.74 -4.91
N GLU A 36 -16.39 -18.77 -4.80
CA GLU A 36 -16.02 -18.18 -3.54
C GLU A 36 -17.27 -17.50 -3.00
N GLU A 37 -17.90 -18.13 -2.01
CA GLU A 37 -19.06 -17.52 -1.36
C GLU A 37 -18.64 -16.14 -0.86
N PRO A 38 -19.44 -15.08 -1.14
CA PRO A 38 -19.12 -13.76 -0.62
C PRO A 38 -19.08 -13.87 0.90
N VAL A 39 -17.94 -13.54 1.50
CA VAL A 39 -17.74 -13.62 2.95
C VAL A 39 -18.85 -12.81 3.64
N THR A 40 -19.89 -13.49 4.12
CA THR A 40 -20.99 -12.83 4.81
C THR A 40 -20.52 -12.58 6.23
N MET A 41 -20.29 -11.31 6.57
CA MET A 41 -19.91 -10.94 7.93
C MET A 41 -21.01 -11.32 8.91
N ASP A 42 -20.64 -12.05 9.96
CA ASP A 42 -21.52 -12.42 11.05
C ASP A 42 -22.29 -11.19 11.60
N PRO A 43 -23.60 -11.29 11.90
CA PRO A 43 -24.39 -10.17 12.39
C PRO A 43 -23.81 -9.46 13.62
N TRP A 44 -23.16 -10.19 14.52
CA TRP A 44 -22.49 -9.63 15.69
C TRP A 44 -21.23 -8.84 15.31
N VAL A 45 -20.49 -9.32 14.30
CA VAL A 45 -19.33 -8.61 13.74
C VAL A 45 -19.76 -7.32 13.07
N ARG A 46 -20.87 -7.33 12.31
CA ARG A 46 -21.41 -6.12 11.66
C ARG A 46 -21.78 -5.03 12.65
N LYS A 47 -22.42 -5.40 13.77
CA LYS A 47 -22.82 -4.46 14.84
C LYS A 47 -21.60 -3.79 15.52
N HIS A 48 -20.49 -4.51 15.64
CA HIS A 48 -19.27 -4.01 16.29
C HIS A 48 -18.18 -3.58 15.29
N TRP A 49 -18.47 -3.59 13.99
CA TRP A 49 -17.47 -3.41 12.94
C TRP A 49 -16.75 -2.07 13.03
N ASN A 50 -17.46 -1.00 13.38
CA ASN A 50 -16.87 0.33 13.55
C ASN A 50 -15.83 0.33 14.69
N HIS A 51 -16.13 -0.30 15.83
CA HIS A 51 -15.19 -0.39 16.95
C HIS A 51 -13.99 -1.26 16.60
N VAL A 52 -14.22 -2.43 15.99
CA VAL A 52 -13.13 -3.32 15.55
C VAL A 52 -12.24 -2.60 14.54
N LYS A 53 -12.82 -1.88 13.59
CA LYS A 53 -12.10 -1.07 12.59
C LYS A 53 -11.28 0.05 13.23
N ILE A 54 -11.85 0.79 14.18
CA ILE A 54 -11.12 1.86 14.90
C ILE A 54 -9.93 1.29 15.66
N LEU A 55 -10.11 0.15 16.34
CA LEU A 55 -9.04 -0.50 17.09
C LEU A 55 -7.96 -1.03 16.15
N THR A 56 -8.32 -1.66 15.03
CA THR A 56 -7.34 -2.16 14.06
C THR A 56 -6.61 -1.04 13.34
N ASP A 57 -7.29 0.04 12.95
CA ASP A 57 -6.68 1.22 12.36
C ASP A 57 -5.73 1.92 13.35
N SER A 58 -6.11 2.00 14.63
CA SER A 58 -5.26 2.53 15.70
C SER A 58 -4.03 1.65 15.94
N LEU A 59 -4.18 0.32 15.99
CA LEU A 59 -3.06 -0.61 16.12
C LEU A 59 -2.11 -0.52 14.92
N LYS A 60 -2.66 -0.45 13.70
CA LYS A 60 -1.90 -0.26 12.47
C LYS A 60 -1.16 1.08 12.48
N TYR A 61 -1.81 2.14 12.96
CA TYR A 61 -1.19 3.45 13.12
C TYR A 61 -0.02 3.39 14.10
N MET A 62 -0.21 2.80 15.29
CA MET A 62 0.81 2.66 16.33
C MET A 62 2.00 1.79 15.90
N GLN A 63 1.78 0.84 14.99
CA GLN A 63 2.84 0.01 14.40
C GLN A 63 3.51 0.66 13.18
N SER A 64 2.90 1.67 12.57
CA SER A 64 3.45 2.34 11.40
C SER A 64 4.65 3.22 11.77
N THR A 65 5.62 3.30 10.86
CA THR A 65 6.73 4.25 10.98
C THR A 65 6.39 5.50 10.18
N LYS A 66 6.51 6.67 10.81
CA LYS A 66 6.26 7.98 10.19
C LYS A 66 7.58 8.65 9.83
N THR A 67 7.68 9.15 8.61
CA THR A 67 8.87 9.87 8.14
C THR A 67 8.60 11.37 8.07
N ILE A 68 9.38 12.14 8.82
CA ILE A 68 9.35 13.60 8.86
C ILE A 68 10.60 14.11 8.14
N LEU A 69 10.39 14.80 7.01
CA LEU A 69 11.45 15.41 6.24
C LEU A 69 11.57 16.89 6.60
N PHE A 70 12.72 17.29 7.13
CA PHE A 70 13.05 18.71 7.30
C PHE A 70 13.52 19.25 5.96
N TRP A 71 12.69 20.10 5.35
CA TRP A 71 13.00 20.71 4.07
C TRP A 71 13.96 21.89 4.22
N THR A 72 14.03 22.52 5.38
CA THR A 72 15.06 23.53 5.62
C THR A 72 15.84 23.13 6.86
N LYS A 73 17.08 23.63 6.93
CA LYS A 73 17.80 23.68 8.19
C LYS A 73 17.18 24.77 9.07
N PHE A 74 17.54 24.79 10.34
CA PHE A 74 17.16 25.84 11.25
C PHE A 74 18.39 26.70 11.49
N PHE A 75 18.33 27.98 11.11
CA PHE A 75 19.43 28.93 11.24
C PHE A 75 20.73 28.43 10.56
N GLY A 76 20.58 27.76 9.41
CA GLY A 76 21.71 27.11 8.71
C GLY A 76 22.25 25.82 9.35
N GLU A 77 21.78 25.43 10.53
CA GLU A 77 22.28 24.28 11.29
C GLU A 77 21.39 23.04 11.12
N PRO A 78 21.95 21.88 10.70
CA PRO A 78 21.16 20.65 10.54
C PRO A 78 20.81 19.98 11.88
N ASN A 79 21.55 20.26 12.96
CA ASN A 79 21.34 19.63 14.26
C ASN A 79 20.71 20.57 15.30
N PHE A 80 20.13 21.69 14.84
CA PHE A 80 19.49 22.66 15.72
C PHE A 80 18.32 22.04 16.50
N VAL A 81 17.52 21.20 15.84
CA VAL A 81 16.45 20.46 16.51
C VAL A 81 17.08 19.23 17.17
N PRO A 82 16.95 19.07 18.49
CA PRO A 82 17.48 17.90 19.18
C PRO A 82 16.82 16.63 18.65
N SER A 83 17.54 15.51 18.75
CA SER A 83 17.05 14.23 18.25
C SER A 83 15.66 13.90 18.82
N TYR A 84 14.82 13.23 18.04
CA TYR A 84 13.48 12.84 18.50
C TYR A 84 13.53 12.03 19.81
N SER A 85 14.55 11.19 19.99
CA SER A 85 14.78 10.40 21.20
C SER A 85 15.02 11.26 22.46
N SER A 86 15.56 12.48 22.31
CA SER A 86 15.81 13.40 23.42
C SER A 86 14.60 14.26 23.82
N LEU A 87 13.53 14.28 23.01
CA LEU A 87 12.34 15.12 23.24
C LEU A 87 11.28 14.47 24.14
N GLY A 88 11.54 13.27 24.68
CA GLY A 88 10.60 12.55 25.55
C GLY A 88 9.30 12.13 24.84
N CYS A 89 9.28 12.10 23.51
CA CYS A 89 8.09 11.76 22.74
C CYS A 89 7.72 10.27 22.87
N PRO A 90 6.44 9.89 22.63
CA PRO A 90 6.02 8.50 22.60
C PRO A 90 6.86 7.66 21.63
N LYS A 91 7.19 6.44 22.03
CA LYS A 91 7.96 5.49 21.20
C LYS A 91 7.18 4.95 19.99
N SER A 92 5.85 5.12 20.00
CA SER A 92 4.92 4.67 18.97
C SER A 92 3.91 5.77 18.60
N PRO A 93 3.63 5.99 17.30
CA PRO A 93 4.32 5.41 16.15
C PRO A 93 5.81 5.77 16.11
N LYS A 94 6.63 4.91 15.50
CA LYS A 94 8.06 5.21 15.36
C LYS A 94 8.22 6.38 14.39
N CYS A 95 8.95 7.42 14.78
CA CYS A 95 9.21 8.56 13.93
C CYS A 95 10.66 8.52 13.43
N ILE A 96 10.86 8.73 12.13
CA ILE A 96 12.16 8.96 11.50
C ILE A 96 12.21 10.42 11.10
N VAL A 97 13.16 11.16 11.66
CA VAL A 97 13.45 12.54 11.27
C VAL A 97 14.67 12.53 10.35
N THR A 98 14.57 13.21 9.21
CA THR A 98 15.66 13.27 8.23
C THR A 98 15.70 14.61 7.50
N PHE A 99 16.87 14.99 7.01
CA PHE A 99 17.09 16.12 6.11
C PHE A 99 17.34 15.67 4.65
N ASP A 100 17.28 14.35 4.40
CA ASP A 100 17.60 13.78 3.11
C ASP A 100 16.44 13.95 2.11
N ARG A 101 16.66 14.83 1.12
CA ARG A 101 15.71 15.18 0.06
C ARG A 101 15.15 13.97 -0.69
N LYS A 102 15.87 12.84 -0.73
CA LYS A 102 15.40 11.62 -1.40
C LYS A 102 14.14 11.03 -0.77
N TYR A 103 13.78 11.46 0.44
CA TYR A 103 12.53 11.09 1.10
C TYR A 103 11.32 11.96 0.71
N LEU A 104 11.48 12.90 -0.25
CA LEU A 104 10.38 13.79 -0.67
C LEU A 104 9.12 13.04 -1.10
N ASN A 105 9.20 11.93 -1.84
CA ASN A 105 8.00 11.23 -2.31
C ASN A 105 7.38 10.26 -1.28
N ARG A 106 8.07 10.02 -0.16
CA ARG A 106 7.74 8.96 0.81
C ARG A 106 7.62 9.45 2.25
N SER A 107 7.85 10.73 2.49
CA SER A 107 7.64 11.38 3.77
C SER A 107 6.15 11.55 4.06
N ASP A 108 5.75 11.40 5.32
CA ASP A 108 4.41 11.71 5.80
C ASP A 108 4.25 13.20 6.10
N ALA A 109 5.35 13.86 6.49
CA ALA A 109 5.37 15.30 6.78
C ALA A 109 6.62 15.99 6.23
N LEU A 110 6.45 17.23 5.77
CA LEU A 110 7.53 18.15 5.43
C LEU A 110 7.52 19.33 6.40
N VAL A 111 8.69 19.66 6.93
CA VAL A 111 8.88 20.77 7.87
C VAL A 111 9.73 21.84 7.22
N PHE A 112 9.23 23.07 7.21
CA PHE A 112 9.93 24.25 6.74
C PHE A 112 10.11 25.20 7.92
N HIS A 113 11.32 25.68 8.13
CA HIS A 113 11.60 26.79 9.03
C HIS A 113 11.47 28.09 8.25
N LEU A 114 10.53 28.96 8.66
CA LEU A 114 10.12 30.13 7.87
C LEU A 114 11.31 31.01 7.45
N ARG A 115 12.24 31.25 8.37
CA ARG A 115 13.40 32.12 8.16
C ARG A 115 14.39 31.57 7.10
N ASP A 116 14.44 30.25 6.94
CA ASP A 116 15.39 29.57 6.03
C ASP A 116 14.74 29.14 4.71
N ILE A 117 13.50 29.57 4.42
CA ILE A 117 12.86 29.27 3.14
C ILE A 117 13.55 30.02 2.00
N ASN A 118 13.87 29.27 0.95
CA ASN A 118 14.33 29.80 -0.32
C ASN A 118 13.31 29.43 -1.41
N LEU A 119 12.70 30.44 -2.03
CA LEU A 119 11.69 30.22 -3.08
C LEU A 119 12.26 29.51 -4.31
N ASN A 120 13.57 29.59 -4.54
CA ASN A 120 14.25 28.87 -5.61
C ASN A 120 14.58 27.41 -5.23
N ASP A 121 14.42 27.02 -3.96
CA ASP A 121 14.61 25.66 -3.45
C ASP A 121 13.34 25.17 -2.75
N MET A 122 12.24 25.08 -3.52
CA MET A 122 10.97 24.52 -3.05
C MET A 122 10.78 23.08 -3.55
N PRO A 123 10.07 22.22 -2.81
CA PRO A 123 9.83 20.86 -3.26
C PRO A 123 8.98 20.86 -4.52
N THR A 124 9.40 20.07 -5.51
CA THR A 124 8.72 19.96 -6.81
C THR A 124 7.47 19.08 -6.78
N LEU A 125 7.25 18.35 -5.67
CA LEU A 125 6.16 17.39 -5.52
C LEU A 125 5.48 17.58 -4.16
N ARG A 126 4.15 17.53 -4.18
CA ARG A 126 3.31 17.37 -2.99
C ARG A 126 2.35 16.21 -3.19
N THR A 127 2.49 15.16 -2.38
CA THR A 127 1.55 14.04 -2.39
C THR A 127 0.33 14.33 -1.52
N PRO A 128 -0.86 13.74 -1.81
CA PRO A 128 -2.06 13.96 -1.01
C PRO A 128 -1.96 13.49 0.45
N ARG A 129 -1.00 12.61 0.76
CA ARG A 129 -0.77 12.06 2.11
C ARG A 129 0.16 12.92 2.95
N GLN A 130 0.83 13.91 2.35
CA GLN A 130 1.81 14.74 3.03
C GLN A 130 1.18 15.91 3.76
N VAL A 131 1.60 16.09 5.00
CA VAL A 131 1.35 17.31 5.77
C VAL A 131 2.54 18.25 5.62
N TRP A 132 2.29 19.49 5.22
CA TRP A 132 3.34 20.52 5.11
C TRP A 132 3.21 21.47 6.29
N ILE A 133 4.29 21.62 7.04
CA ILE A 133 4.33 22.32 8.32
C ILE A 133 5.30 23.47 8.18
N LEU A 134 4.81 24.69 8.41
CA LEU A 134 5.62 25.90 8.44
C LEU A 134 5.87 26.29 9.89
N LEU A 135 7.11 26.15 10.34
CA LEU A 135 7.54 26.50 11.68
C LEU A 135 8.12 27.90 11.69
N HIS A 136 7.51 28.78 12.49
CA HIS A 136 7.91 30.17 12.64
C HIS A 136 8.99 30.39 13.70
N HIS A 137 9.27 29.39 14.56
CA HIS A 137 10.11 29.52 15.76
C HIS A 137 11.23 30.57 15.62
N GLU A 138 11.08 31.67 16.35
CA GLU A 138 12.12 32.70 16.42
C GLU A 138 13.33 32.17 17.21
N ALA A 139 14.48 32.80 17.03
CA ALA A 139 15.66 32.48 17.84
C ALA A 139 15.33 32.71 19.32
N PRO A 140 15.84 31.87 20.26
CA PRO A 140 15.64 32.11 21.68
C PRO A 140 16.13 33.52 22.08
N PRO A 141 15.48 34.19 23.06
CA PRO A 141 15.86 35.51 23.54
C PRO A 141 17.25 35.55 24.17
#